data_AF-A0A7S2JBV0-F1
#
_entry.id   AF-A0A7S2JBV0-F1
#
_cell.length_a   1.000
_cell.length_b   1.000
_cell.length_c   1.000
_cell.angle_alpha   90.00
_cell.angle_beta   90.00
_cell.angle_gamma   90.00
#
_symmetry.space_group_name_H-M   'P 1'
#
loop_
_entity.id
_entity.type
_entity.pdbx_description
1 polymer ?
#
loop_
_entity_poly.entity_id
_entity_poly.type
_entity_poly.pdbx_seq_one_letter_code
_entity_poly.pdbx_strand_id
1 'polypeptide(L)'
;QRPSAFQPRPSISQPRPSLSQPPHPFASTSSSSAEGSCHTRPDTVFSQYRSRRRSFSIASSSAPPSVRMRMQQEFMLLRPVPMYDHLVASLVASPLCIAALLDAAPASERINLAEHLLSMLSSHGAKPARAASVVHALVHHEVSAAEQNEALLFRSNSGITKLLEVYTRRCALGYLRSTLRPCVLRVLE
;
A
#
# COMPACT_ATOMS: atom_id res chain seq x y z
N GLN A 1 48.97 -32.51 10.50
CA GLN A 1 49.13 -31.28 11.32
C GLN A 1 47.89 -30.42 11.10
N ARG A 2 47.01 -30.29 12.11
CA ARG A 2 45.84 -29.40 12.07
C ARG A 2 46.30 -27.98 12.45
N PRO A 3 45.88 -26.92 11.75
CA PRO A 3 45.93 -25.57 12.30
C PRO A 3 44.60 -25.25 12.99
N SER A 4 44.66 -25.13 14.30
CA SER A 4 43.69 -24.45 15.16
C SER A 4 43.83 -22.94 14.96
N ALA A 5 42.76 -22.26 14.57
CA ALA A 5 42.67 -20.81 14.60
C ALA A 5 41.35 -20.40 15.26
N PHE A 6 41.39 -20.30 16.59
CA PHE A 6 40.47 -19.47 17.36
C PHE A 6 41.02 -18.05 17.30
N GLN A 7 40.31 -17.14 16.64
CA GLN A 7 40.48 -15.69 16.85
C GLN A 7 39.19 -15.13 17.46
N PRO A 8 39.27 -14.42 18.59
CA PRO A 8 38.12 -13.77 19.18
C PRO A 8 37.75 -12.47 18.44
N ARG A 9 36.44 -12.24 18.33
CA ARG A 9 35.81 -11.08 17.69
C ARG A 9 35.96 -9.84 18.60
N PRO A 10 36.43 -8.68 18.11
CA PRO A 10 36.40 -7.47 18.91
C PRO A 10 34.98 -6.89 18.96
N SER A 11 34.48 -6.69 20.17
CA SER A 11 33.24 -5.99 20.50
C SER A 11 33.41 -4.48 20.34
N ILE A 12 32.81 -3.91 19.30
CA ILE A 12 32.70 -2.45 19.12
C ILE A 12 31.48 -1.97 19.90
N SER A 13 31.72 -1.50 21.11
CA SER A 13 30.83 -0.61 21.85
C SER A 13 31.15 0.83 21.42
N GLN A 14 30.31 1.45 20.60
CA GLN A 14 30.28 2.90 20.47
C GLN A 14 28.89 3.44 20.85
N PRO A 15 28.82 4.45 21.74
CA PRO A 15 27.57 5.11 22.08
C PRO A 15 27.15 6.09 20.99
N ARG A 16 25.85 6.13 20.73
CA ARG A 16 25.15 7.02 19.80
C ARG A 16 25.15 8.46 20.35
N PRO A 17 25.56 9.50 19.61
CA PRO A 17 25.38 10.88 20.05
C PRO A 17 23.93 11.33 19.86
N SER A 18 23.35 11.86 20.94
CA SER A 18 22.02 12.48 21.02
C SER A 18 22.02 13.85 20.34
N LEU A 19 21.27 13.97 19.25
CA LEU A 19 20.90 15.25 18.62
C LEU A 19 19.69 15.83 19.35
N SER A 20 19.93 16.80 20.22
CA SER A 20 18.88 17.60 20.85
C SER A 20 19.37 19.03 21.04
N GLN A 21 19.09 19.90 20.07
CA GLN A 21 19.00 21.35 20.27
C GLN A 21 17.89 21.92 19.38
N PRO A 22 16.93 22.71 19.93
CA PRO A 22 15.99 23.52 19.17
C PRO A 22 16.59 24.91 18.88
N PRO A 23 16.23 25.60 17.78
CA PRO A 23 16.66 26.97 17.58
C PRO A 23 15.73 27.97 18.30
N HIS A 24 16.35 29.06 18.73
CA HIS A 24 15.79 30.21 19.42
C HIS A 24 14.65 30.94 18.65
N PRO A 25 13.76 31.65 19.37
CA PRO A 25 12.74 32.50 18.76
C PRO A 25 13.30 33.88 18.41
N PHE A 26 13.08 34.34 17.18
CA PHE A 26 13.23 35.75 16.81
C PHE A 26 11.98 36.52 17.25
N ALA A 27 12.22 37.56 18.04
CA ALA A 27 11.26 38.61 18.33
C ALA A 27 11.11 39.53 17.12
N SER A 28 9.88 39.93 16.80
CA SER A 28 9.56 41.17 16.09
C SER A 28 8.15 41.60 16.48
N THR A 29 8.08 42.80 17.03
CA THR A 29 6.92 43.51 17.53
C THR A 29 6.08 44.17 16.43
N SER A 30 4.75 44.00 16.57
CA SER A 30 3.65 44.97 16.38
C SER A 30 3.49 45.78 15.07
N SER A 31 2.34 45.58 14.41
CA SER A 31 1.25 46.57 14.17
C SER A 31 0.19 45.92 13.25
N SER A 32 -0.98 45.52 13.76
CA SER A 32 -2.24 46.28 13.84
C SER A 32 -2.69 46.95 12.54
N SER A 33 -3.62 46.32 11.82
CA SER A 33 -4.81 46.98 11.26
C SER A 33 -5.89 45.92 11.03
N ALA A 34 -7.06 46.19 11.60
CA ALA A 34 -8.23 45.34 11.62
C ALA A 34 -9.06 45.58 10.36
N GLU A 35 -9.39 44.52 9.62
CA GLU A 35 -10.56 44.48 8.75
C GLU A 35 -11.21 43.10 8.86
N GLY A 36 -12.47 43.10 9.27
CA GLY A 36 -13.27 41.90 9.44
C GLY A 36 -13.65 41.29 8.11
N SER A 37 -13.65 39.97 8.04
CA SER A 37 -14.53 39.26 7.11
C SER A 37 -14.78 37.82 7.58
N CYS A 38 -16.03 37.44 7.42
CA CYS A 38 -16.73 36.25 7.86
C CYS A 38 -15.94 34.92 7.86
N HIS A 39 -15.94 34.27 9.03
CA HIS A 39 -15.67 32.84 9.19
C HIS A 39 -16.74 32.00 8.45
N THR A 40 -16.39 31.46 7.28
CA THR A 40 -16.99 30.24 6.78
C THR A 40 -16.13 29.05 7.22
N ARG A 41 -16.57 28.36 8.27
CA ARG A 41 -16.06 27.03 8.64
C ARG A 41 -16.28 26.08 7.47
N PRO A 42 -15.27 25.34 6.98
CA PRO A 42 -15.55 24.19 6.16
C PRO A 42 -16.02 23.07 7.10
N ASP A 43 -17.30 22.72 7.00
CA ASP A 43 -17.85 21.52 7.61
C ASP A 43 -17.05 20.31 7.12
N THR A 44 -16.14 19.85 7.98
CA THR A 44 -15.39 18.62 7.79
C THR A 44 -16.37 17.48 8.08
N VAL A 45 -17.04 17.01 7.04
CA VAL A 45 -17.84 15.79 7.10
C VAL A 45 -16.88 14.60 7.21
N PHE A 46 -16.55 14.24 8.45
CA PHE A 46 -15.75 13.06 8.76
C PHE A 46 -16.59 11.81 8.50
N SER A 47 -16.20 11.02 7.50
CA SER A 47 -16.78 9.68 7.31
C SER A 47 -16.02 8.68 8.19
N GLN A 48 -16.64 8.27 9.30
CA GLN A 48 -16.11 7.21 10.15
C GLN A 48 -16.41 5.85 9.53
N TYR A 49 -15.38 5.14 9.08
CA TYR A 49 -15.52 3.77 8.62
C TYR A 49 -15.48 2.81 9.82
N ARG A 50 -16.54 2.00 9.99
CA ARG A 50 -16.68 1.10 11.14
C ARG A 50 -16.47 -0.36 10.73
N SER A 51 -15.28 -0.90 10.98
CA SER A 51 -15.03 -2.34 10.84
C SER A 51 -15.36 -3.04 12.17
N ARG A 52 -16.30 -3.99 12.17
CA ARG A 52 -16.65 -4.81 13.34
C ARG A 52 -16.23 -6.26 13.08
N ARG A 53 -15.16 -6.72 13.71
CA ARG A 53 -14.91 -8.16 13.89
C ARG A 53 -15.50 -8.61 15.23
N ARG A 54 -16.42 -9.58 15.19
CA ARG A 54 -16.95 -10.26 16.39
C ARG A 54 -16.32 -11.65 16.46
N SER A 55 -15.71 -11.99 17.59
CA SER A 55 -15.29 -13.35 17.89
C SER A 55 -15.99 -13.82 19.18
N PHE A 56 -16.53 -15.02 19.13
CA PHE A 56 -17.17 -15.68 20.27
C PHE A 56 -16.32 -16.87 20.68
N SER A 57 -16.03 -16.99 21.98
CA SER A 57 -15.39 -18.18 22.54
C SER A 57 -16.29 -18.75 23.62
N ILE A 58 -16.77 -19.98 23.44
CA ILE A 58 -17.52 -20.74 24.44
C ILE A 58 -16.47 -21.45 25.31
N ALA A 59 -16.30 -21.00 26.55
CA ALA A 59 -15.47 -21.72 27.51
C ALA A 59 -16.30 -22.84 28.14
N SER A 60 -15.89 -24.10 27.94
CA SER A 60 -16.50 -25.26 28.60
C SER A 60 -15.88 -25.48 29.97
N SER A 61 -16.56 -25.02 31.01
CA SER A 61 -16.32 -25.41 32.41
C SER A 61 -17.61 -25.12 33.17
N SER A 62 -17.92 -25.98 34.16
CA SER A 62 -19.18 -26.23 34.87
C SER A 62 -19.87 -25.04 35.59
N ALA A 63 -19.74 -23.82 35.08
CA ALA A 63 -20.43 -22.63 35.54
C ALA A 63 -21.65 -22.33 34.62
N PRO A 64 -22.68 -21.61 35.11
CA PRO A 64 -23.81 -21.22 34.26
C PRO A 64 -23.30 -20.51 32.99
N PRO A 65 -23.95 -20.72 31.83
CA PRO A 65 -23.47 -20.21 30.55
C PRO A 65 -23.36 -18.69 30.62
N SER A 66 -22.12 -18.19 30.69
CA SER A 66 -21.83 -16.77 30.67
C SER A 66 -21.18 -16.41 29.34
N VAL A 67 -21.85 -15.52 28.60
CA VAL A 67 -21.30 -15.00 27.35
C VAL A 67 -20.31 -13.90 27.71
N ARG A 68 -19.01 -14.22 27.65
CA ARG A 68 -17.95 -13.21 27.81
C ARG A 68 -17.69 -12.53 26.48
N MET A 69 -18.31 -11.37 26.26
CA MET A 69 -18.07 -10.57 25.06
C MET A 69 -16.70 -9.90 25.13
N ARG A 70 -15.85 -10.14 24.12
CA ARG A 70 -14.64 -9.35 23.86
C ARG A 70 -14.90 -8.48 22.64
N MET A 71 -14.82 -7.17 22.81
CA MET A 71 -15.02 -6.20 21.73
C MET A 71 -13.72 -5.42 21.53
N GLN A 72 -13.15 -5.53 20.34
CA GLN A 72 -12.07 -4.66 19.88
C GLN A 72 -12.67 -3.63 18.93
N GLN A 73 -12.48 -2.36 19.24
CA GLN A 73 -12.96 -1.24 18.42
C GLN A 73 -11.76 -0.45 17.93
N GLU A 74 -11.61 -0.39 16.62
CA GLU A 74 -10.61 0.43 15.95
C GLU A 74 -11.32 1.56 15.21
N PHE A 75 -10.78 2.77 15.36
CA PHE A 75 -11.26 3.96 14.65
C PHE A 75 -10.27 4.28 13.55
N MET A 76 -10.75 4.28 12.32
CA MET A 76 -9.95 4.67 11.15
C MET A 76 -10.50 5.97 10.59
N LEU A 77 -9.64 6.99 10.51
CA LEU A 77 -9.97 8.29 9.95
C LEU A 77 -9.53 8.33 8.48
N LEU A 78 -10.50 8.42 7.58
CA LEU A 78 -10.27 8.64 6.16
C LEU A 78 -10.35 10.14 5.87
N ARG A 79 -9.34 10.69 5.18
CA ARG A 79 -9.37 12.09 4.75
C ARG A 79 -10.23 12.25 3.49
N PRO A 80 -10.72 13.46 3.20
CA PRO A 80 -11.37 13.73 1.91
C PRO A 80 -10.46 13.39 0.72
N VAL A 81 -11.07 12.87 -0.36
CA VAL A 81 -10.39 12.54 -1.64
C VAL A 81 -9.37 13.59 -2.10
N PRO A 82 -9.69 14.91 -2.16
CA PRO A 82 -8.75 15.92 -2.67
C PRO A 82 -7.42 16.00 -1.92
N MET A 83 -7.36 15.50 -0.68
CA MET A 83 -6.12 15.47 0.10
C MET A 83 -5.14 14.38 -0.36
N TYR A 84 -5.59 13.43 -1.19
CA TYR A 84 -4.76 12.37 -1.75
C TYR A 84 -4.30 12.67 -3.18
N ASP A 85 -4.80 13.73 -3.81
CA ASP A 85 -4.48 14.10 -5.20
C ASP A 85 -2.98 14.23 -5.43
N HIS A 86 -2.27 14.88 -4.50
CA HIS A 86 -0.82 15.04 -4.58
C HIS A 86 -0.10 13.69 -4.48
N LEU A 87 -0.54 12.81 -3.58
CA LEU A 87 0.05 11.47 -3.45
C LEU A 87 -0.10 10.69 -4.76
N VAL A 88 -1.29 10.72 -5.36
CA VAL A 88 -1.54 10.03 -6.63
C VAL A 88 -0.73 10.66 -7.76
N ALA A 89 -0.64 12.00 -7.82
CA ALA A 89 0.18 12.69 -8.81
C ALA A 89 1.66 12.31 -8.69
N SER A 90 2.20 12.22 -7.47
CA SER A 90 3.58 11.77 -7.22
C SER A 90 3.81 10.32 -7.65
N LEU A 91 2.86 9.42 -7.38
CA LEU A 91 2.94 8.01 -7.81
C LEU A 91 2.88 7.86 -9.35
N VAL A 92 2.12 8.72 -10.02
CA VAL A 92 2.06 8.73 -11.50
C VAL A 92 3.35 9.31 -12.09
N ALA A 93 3.92 10.34 -11.48
CA ALA A 93 5.16 10.96 -11.92
C ALA A 93 6.37 10.01 -11.76
N SER A 94 6.37 9.17 -10.73
CA SER A 94 7.42 8.18 -10.48
C SER A 94 6.82 6.77 -10.32
N PRO A 95 6.61 6.04 -11.44
CA PRO A 95 6.02 4.71 -11.41
C PRO A 95 6.91 3.71 -10.64
N LEU A 96 8.22 3.93 -10.56
CA LEU A 96 9.13 3.07 -9.80
C LEU A 96 8.83 3.05 -8.30
N CYS A 97 8.24 4.12 -7.75
CA CYS A 97 7.78 4.13 -6.37
C CYS A 97 6.69 3.07 -6.12
N ILE A 98 5.86 2.78 -7.12
CA ILE A 98 4.83 1.73 -7.05
C ILE A 98 5.49 0.35 -6.98
N ALA A 99 6.50 0.11 -7.81
CA ALA A 99 7.26 -1.14 -7.78
C ALA A 99 7.94 -1.34 -6.41
N ALA A 100 8.63 -0.31 -5.92
CA ALA A 100 9.30 -0.35 -4.62
C ALA A 100 8.31 -0.59 -3.46
N LEU A 101 7.12 0.03 -3.49
CA LEU A 101 6.08 -0.18 -2.50
C LEU A 101 5.55 -1.63 -2.50
N LEU A 102 5.37 -2.20 -3.69
CA LEU A 102 4.92 -3.58 -3.85
C LEU A 102 6.00 -4.59 -3.42
N ASP A 103 7.28 -4.30 -3.68
CA ASP A 103 8.39 -5.15 -3.26
C ASP A 103 8.61 -5.11 -1.75
N ALA A 104 8.44 -3.95 -1.12
CA ALA A 104 8.52 -3.77 0.32
C ALA A 104 7.35 -4.43 1.09
N ALA A 105 6.21 -4.63 0.44
CA ALA A 105 5.05 -5.26 1.06
C ALA A 105 5.24 -6.78 1.25
N PRO A 106 4.67 -7.36 2.33
CA PRO A 106 4.72 -8.80 2.55
C PRO A 106 3.98 -9.53 1.42
N ALA A 107 4.51 -10.70 1.02
CA ALA A 107 4.01 -11.44 -0.14
C ALA A 107 2.50 -11.75 -0.10
N SER A 108 1.94 -11.94 1.10
CA SER A 108 0.50 -12.17 1.32
C SER A 108 -0.39 -10.97 0.97
N GLU A 109 0.16 -9.76 0.99
CA GLU A 109 -0.61 -8.52 0.79
C GLU A 109 -0.36 -7.87 -0.56
N ARG A 110 0.68 -8.29 -1.30
CA ARG A 110 1.06 -7.69 -2.59
C ARG A 110 -0.07 -7.66 -3.62
N ILE A 111 -0.87 -8.71 -3.70
CA ILE A 111 -2.01 -8.79 -4.62
C ILE A 111 -3.08 -7.77 -4.24
N ASN A 112 -3.45 -7.72 -2.95
CA ASN A 112 -4.41 -6.75 -2.45
C ASN A 112 -3.89 -5.32 -2.68
N LEU A 113 -2.62 -5.06 -2.37
CA LEU A 113 -2.01 -3.75 -2.57
C LEU A 113 -2.02 -3.34 -4.05
N ALA A 114 -1.68 -4.25 -4.95
CA ALA A 114 -1.77 -4.04 -6.40
C ALA A 114 -3.21 -3.71 -6.86
N GLU A 115 -4.23 -4.41 -6.34
CA GLU A 115 -5.63 -4.13 -6.63
C GLU A 115 -6.05 -2.73 -6.18
N HIS A 116 -5.64 -2.31 -4.99
CA HIS A 116 -5.94 -0.98 -4.46
C HIS A 116 -5.23 0.10 -5.26
N LEU A 117 -3.95 -0.09 -5.60
CA LEU A 117 -3.17 0.85 -6.41
C LEU A 117 -3.76 1.02 -7.81
N LEU A 118 -4.11 -0.07 -8.49
CA LEU A 118 -4.76 0.01 -9.80
C LEU A 118 -6.13 0.67 -9.73
N SER A 119 -6.89 0.39 -8.67
CA SER A 119 -8.20 1.01 -8.45
C SER A 119 -8.07 2.51 -8.18
N MET A 120 -7.07 2.92 -7.39
CA MET A 120 -6.72 4.32 -7.14
C MET A 120 -6.30 5.04 -8.43
N LEU A 121 -5.42 4.43 -9.23
CA LEU A 121 -4.98 5.00 -10.51
C LEU A 121 -6.11 5.11 -11.54
N SER A 122 -7.12 4.23 -11.44
CA SER A 122 -8.28 4.21 -12.33
C SER A 122 -9.40 5.15 -11.87
N SER A 123 -9.55 5.40 -10.57
CA SER A 123 -10.59 6.27 -10.02
C SER A 123 -10.18 7.75 -10.02
N HIS A 124 -8.89 8.04 -9.99
CA HIS A 124 -8.36 9.39 -9.89
C HIS A 124 -8.24 10.09 -11.26
N GLY A 125 -9.38 10.58 -11.75
CA GLY A 125 -9.51 11.32 -12.99
C GLY A 125 -10.02 10.48 -14.16
N ALA A 126 -10.80 11.11 -15.04
CA ALA A 126 -11.60 10.50 -16.11
C ALA A 126 -10.82 9.80 -17.26
N LYS A 127 -9.54 9.47 -17.07
CA LYS A 127 -8.69 8.86 -18.10
C LYS A 127 -8.33 7.42 -17.71
N PRO A 128 -9.09 6.40 -18.17
CA PRO A 128 -8.73 4.98 -17.98
C PRO A 128 -7.33 4.65 -18.55
N ALA A 129 -6.80 5.49 -19.44
CA ALA A 129 -5.44 5.40 -19.98
C ALA A 129 -4.32 5.57 -18.93
N ARG A 130 -4.60 6.13 -17.75
CA ARG A 130 -3.56 6.41 -16.74
C ARG A 130 -3.00 5.14 -16.11
N ALA A 131 -3.85 4.19 -15.73
CA ALA A 131 -3.41 2.90 -15.20
C ALA A 131 -2.60 2.13 -16.24
N ALA A 132 -3.06 2.12 -17.50
CA ALA A 132 -2.35 1.50 -18.62
C ALA A 132 -0.95 2.13 -18.83
N SER A 133 -0.86 3.46 -18.79
CA SER A 133 0.42 4.19 -18.94
C SER A 133 1.42 3.86 -17.84
N VAL A 134 0.96 3.74 -16.58
CA VAL A 134 1.83 3.39 -15.45
C VAL A 134 2.31 1.94 -15.58
N VAL A 135 1.42 1.01 -15.92
CA VAL A 135 1.78 -0.40 -16.15
C VAL A 135 2.77 -0.51 -17.30
N HIS A 136 2.57 0.23 -18.40
CA HIS A 136 3.50 0.26 -19.53
C HIS A 136 4.90 0.74 -19.11
N ALA A 137 4.99 1.83 -18.33
CA ALA A 137 6.28 2.34 -17.84
C ALA A 137 7.00 1.32 -16.94
N LEU A 138 6.25 0.61 -16.08
CA LEU A 138 6.80 -0.43 -15.22
C LEU A 138 7.29 -1.66 -15.99
N VAL A 139 6.54 -2.07 -17.01
CA VAL A 139 6.92 -3.17 -17.91
C VAL A 139 8.19 -2.80 -18.68
N HIS A 140 8.28 -1.58 -19.21
CA HIS A 140 9.49 -1.12 -19.89
C HIS A 140 10.70 -1.10 -18.96
N HIS A 141 10.52 -0.67 -17.71
CA HIS A 141 11.58 -0.71 -16.72
C HIS A 141 12.04 -2.15 -16.41
N GLU A 142 11.11 -3.10 -16.24
CA GLU A 142 11.46 -4.51 -16.02
C GLU A 142 12.21 -5.10 -17.21
N VAL A 143 11.79 -4.75 -18.44
CA VAL A 143 12.46 -5.17 -19.68
C VAL A 143 13.88 -4.60 -19.76
N SER A 144 14.06 -3.31 -19.49
CA SER A 144 15.39 -2.67 -19.45
C SER A 144 16.28 -3.25 -18.35
N ALA A 145 15.71 -3.61 -17.20
CA ALA A 145 16.47 -4.23 -16.11
C ALA A 145 16.90 -5.68 -16.44
N ALA A 146 16.15 -6.36 -17.32
CA ALA A 146 16.40 -7.75 -17.70
C ALA A 146 17.23 -7.92 -18.99
N GLU A 147 17.78 -6.84 -19.56
CA GLU A 147 18.56 -6.85 -20.82
C GLU A 147 19.69 -7.90 -20.86
N GLN A 148 20.25 -8.24 -19.70
CA GLN A 148 21.36 -9.22 -19.59
C GLN A 148 20.87 -10.67 -19.46
N ASN A 149 19.59 -10.91 -19.13
CA ASN A 149 19.06 -12.24 -18.90
C ASN A 149 17.55 -12.31 -19.15
N GLU A 150 17.17 -12.48 -20.42
CA GLU A 150 15.78 -12.64 -20.86
C GLU A 150 15.06 -13.80 -20.16
N ALA A 151 15.79 -14.84 -19.73
CA ALA A 151 15.20 -15.98 -19.06
C ALA A 151 14.61 -15.63 -17.68
N LEU A 152 14.97 -14.49 -17.09
CA LEU A 152 14.42 -14.00 -15.82
C LEU A 152 13.27 -13.00 -16.01
N LEU A 153 13.00 -12.56 -17.25
CA LEU A 153 11.97 -11.57 -17.55
C LEU A 153 10.60 -12.09 -17.10
N PHE A 154 9.94 -11.32 -16.22
CA PHE A 154 8.64 -11.63 -15.61
C PHE A 154 8.53 -13.00 -14.91
N ARG A 155 9.65 -13.68 -14.63
CA ARG A 155 9.66 -14.96 -13.90
C ARG A 155 9.78 -14.78 -12.38
N SER A 156 10.25 -13.62 -11.94
CA SER A 156 10.42 -13.29 -10.52
C SER A 156 9.07 -13.00 -9.86
N ASN A 157 8.97 -13.30 -8.56
CA ASN A 157 7.85 -12.84 -7.72
C ASN A 157 8.04 -11.36 -7.35
N SER A 158 8.26 -10.50 -8.35
CA SER A 158 8.39 -9.05 -8.20
C SER A 158 7.03 -8.40 -8.01
N GLY A 159 7.02 -7.22 -7.41
CA GLY A 159 5.83 -6.38 -7.31
C GLY A 159 5.24 -6.06 -8.68
N ILE A 160 6.10 -5.87 -9.68
CA ILE A 160 5.70 -5.55 -11.07
C ILE A 160 4.96 -6.73 -11.71
N THR A 161 5.44 -7.98 -11.59
CA THR A 161 4.74 -9.14 -12.14
C THR A 161 3.38 -9.34 -11.48
N LYS A 162 3.28 -9.10 -10.17
CA LYS A 162 2.00 -9.17 -9.44
C LYS A 162 1.03 -8.07 -9.86
N LEU A 163 1.52 -6.85 -10.07
CA LEU A 163 0.70 -5.76 -10.61
C LEU A 163 0.18 -6.10 -12.01
N LEU A 164 1.02 -6.66 -12.87
CA LEU A 164 0.65 -7.08 -14.22
C LEU A 164 -0.38 -8.22 -14.20
N GLU A 165 -0.24 -9.19 -13.30
CA GLU A 165 -1.20 -10.28 -13.09
C GLU A 165 -2.59 -9.73 -12.73
N VAL A 166 -2.65 -8.77 -11.81
CA VAL A 166 -3.92 -8.13 -11.40
C VAL A 166 -4.51 -7.29 -12.53
N TYR A 167 -3.67 -6.52 -13.23
CA TYR A 167 -4.12 -5.68 -14.35
C TYR A 167 -4.69 -6.51 -15.49
N THR A 168 -3.96 -7.55 -15.92
CA THR A 168 -4.42 -8.46 -16.98
C THR A 168 -5.69 -9.19 -16.58
N ARG A 169 -5.79 -9.68 -15.34
CA ARG A 169 -7.02 -10.28 -14.82
C ARG A 169 -8.20 -9.31 -14.92
N ARG A 170 -8.02 -8.04 -14.56
CA ARG A 170 -9.09 -7.02 -14.61
C ARG A 170 -9.56 -6.75 -16.03
N CYS A 171 -8.64 -6.65 -17.00
CA CYS A 171 -8.98 -6.38 -18.40
C CYS A 171 -9.51 -7.61 -19.14
N ALA A 172 -8.91 -8.78 -18.89
CA ALA A 172 -9.17 -10.00 -19.64
C ALA A 172 -10.30 -10.86 -19.04
N LEU A 173 -10.86 -10.53 -17.88
CA LEU A 173 -11.91 -11.35 -17.25
C LEU A 173 -13.11 -11.60 -18.17
N GLY A 174 -13.55 -10.57 -18.89
CA GLY A 174 -14.66 -10.68 -19.85
C GLY A 174 -14.31 -11.62 -21.00
N TYR A 175 -13.12 -11.45 -21.57
CA TYR A 175 -12.58 -12.31 -22.61
C TYR A 175 -12.48 -13.77 -22.14
N LEU A 176 -11.83 -14.01 -21.00
CA LEU A 176 -11.63 -15.33 -20.41
C LEU A 176 -12.95 -16.07 -20.18
N ARG A 177 -13.97 -15.37 -19.66
CA ARG A 177 -15.31 -15.93 -19.46
C ARG A 177 -15.96 -16.30 -20.79
N SER A 178 -15.82 -15.48 -21.83
CA SER A 178 -16.40 -15.78 -23.14
C SER A 178 -15.74 -16.99 -23.80
N THR A 179 -14.42 -17.15 -23.65
CA THR A 179 -13.66 -18.21 -24.31
C THR A 179 -13.70 -19.55 -23.56
N LEU A 180 -13.51 -19.54 -22.24
CA LEU A 180 -13.38 -20.77 -21.45
C LEU A 180 -14.70 -21.35 -20.96
N ARG A 181 -15.74 -20.52 -20.75
CA ARG A 181 -17.04 -20.99 -20.25
C ARG A 181 -17.63 -22.15 -21.06
N PRO A 182 -17.70 -22.11 -22.41
CA PRO A 182 -18.26 -23.23 -23.17
C PRO A 182 -17.43 -24.52 -23.03
N CYS A 183 -16.10 -24.41 -22.95
CA CYS A 183 -15.23 -25.56 -22.75
C CYS A 183 -15.40 -26.18 -21.36
N VAL A 184 -15.45 -25.34 -20.32
CA VAL A 184 -15.63 -25.79 -18.93
C VAL A 184 -16.98 -26.47 -18.75
N LEU A 185 -18.05 -25.93 -19.35
CA LEU A 185 -19.38 -26.55 -19.28
C LEU A 185 -19.38 -27.95 -19.91
N ARG A 186 -18.71 -28.14 -21.05
CA ARG A 186 -18.60 -29.46 -21.70
C ARG A 186 -17.75 -30.50 -20.96
N VAL A 187 -16.83 -30.07 -20.10
CA VAL A 187 -16.01 -30.99 -19.28
C VAL A 187 -16.74 -31.39 -17.99
N LEU A 188 -17.69 -30.55 -17.55
CA LEU A 188 -18.49 -30.79 -16.35
C LEU A 188 -19.77 -31.60 -16.64
N GLU A 189 -20.22 -31.62 -17.89
CA GLU A 189 -21.26 -32.52 -18.43
C GLU A 189 -20.72 -33.95 -18.64
#